data_AF-H3NJ91-F1
#
_entry.id   AF-H3NJ91-F1
#
_cell.length_a   1.000
_cell.length_b   1.000
_cell.length_c   1.000
_cell.angle_alpha   90.00
_cell.angle_beta   90.00
_cell.angle_gamma   90.00
#
_symmetry.space_group_name_H-M   'P 1'
#
loop_
_entity.id
_entity.type
_entity.pdbx_description
1 polymer ?
#
loop_
_entity_poly.entity_id
_entity_poly.type
_entity_poly.pdbx_seq_one_letter_code
_entity_poly.pdbx_strand_id
1 'polypeptide(L)'
;MKKLKFKIFVFKHRKILAIFFTFIVVIFLLKLYKSYNLTKITNDPTTFSVIATLLGAVIGGVFTLLGSIWVNKREQKSVYNLRRKNIIYSPLYDELINIKCNILEKNQYPGYIDFGIGQQTIIPHPQYSAWDRIKNDTRYLEVPLLLKDQMEKLYDKLREYISIRNSANAEIKEIVNKVLVMNGLEPSTIINLGDVLSSDILQGEDVDIFNEIYISKENCNISKELVKKINLQVLNLANELSSLNNIRRVYILWMQEQDKAIEILSLLIKEIMQKYEG
;
A
#
# COMPACT_ATOMS: atom_id res chain seq x y z
N MET A 1 0.10 -13.66 2.63
CA MET A 1 -1.12 -13.15 3.30
C MET A 1 -1.70 -14.05 4.40
N LYS A 2 -2.08 -15.32 4.15
CA LYS A 2 -2.75 -16.20 5.14
C LYS A 2 -2.02 -16.28 6.51
N LYS A 3 -0.70 -16.43 6.48
CA LYS A 3 0.16 -16.46 7.68
C LYS A 3 0.08 -15.18 8.52
N LEU A 4 -0.04 -14.02 7.89
CA LEU A 4 -0.12 -12.71 8.57
C LEU A 4 -1.48 -12.55 9.26
N LYS A 5 -2.57 -12.87 8.54
CA LYS A 5 -3.93 -12.88 9.10
C LYS A 5 -4.05 -13.83 10.29
N PHE A 6 -3.46 -15.03 10.20
CA PHE A 6 -3.44 -16.00 11.30
C PHE A 6 -2.68 -15.49 12.53
N LYS A 7 -1.51 -14.87 12.35
CA LYS A 7 -0.75 -14.28 13.47
C LYS A 7 -1.56 -13.22 14.22
N ILE A 8 -2.22 -12.33 13.50
CA ILE A 8 -3.09 -11.28 14.06
C ILE A 8 -4.23 -11.92 14.87
N PHE A 9 -4.84 -13.00 14.35
CA PHE A 9 -5.89 -13.73 15.06
C PHE A 9 -5.40 -14.33 16.38
N VAL A 10 -4.29 -15.09 16.37
CA VAL A 10 -3.73 -15.69 17.59
C VAL A 10 -3.40 -14.62 18.62
N PHE A 11 -2.84 -13.50 18.17
CA PHE A 11 -2.47 -12.41 19.08
C PHE A 11 -3.70 -11.76 19.73
N LYS A 12 -4.77 -11.53 18.96
CA LYS A 12 -6.05 -11.00 19.47
C LYS A 12 -6.62 -11.86 20.62
N HIS A 13 -6.44 -13.17 20.56
CA HIS A 13 -6.99 -14.12 21.54
C HIS A 13 -5.97 -14.60 22.59
N ARG A 14 -4.80 -13.95 22.71
CA ARG A 14 -3.69 -14.37 23.58
C ARG A 14 -4.08 -14.63 25.05
N LYS A 15 -4.97 -13.81 25.62
CA LYS A 15 -5.39 -13.91 27.03
C LYS A 15 -6.20 -15.19 27.29
N ILE A 16 -7.10 -15.53 26.37
CA ILE A 16 -7.95 -16.73 26.47
C ILE A 16 -7.07 -17.98 26.36
N LEU A 17 -6.13 -17.97 25.40
CA LEU A 17 -5.16 -19.06 25.23
C LEU A 17 -4.28 -19.25 26.48
N ALA A 18 -3.84 -18.15 27.10
CA ALA A 18 -3.05 -18.20 28.32
C ALA A 18 -3.80 -18.83 29.49
N ILE A 19 -5.06 -18.45 29.72
CA ILE A 19 -5.93 -19.02 30.79
C ILE A 19 -6.09 -20.53 30.63
N PHE A 20 -6.34 -21.00 29.39
CA PHE A 20 -6.46 -22.42 29.12
C PHE A 20 -5.16 -23.18 29.41
N PHE A 21 -4.02 -22.58 29.06
CA PHE A 21 -2.70 -23.17 29.33
C PHE A 21 -2.38 -23.25 30.83
N THR A 22 -2.64 -22.20 31.61
CA THR A 22 -2.43 -22.23 33.08
C THR A 22 -3.29 -23.30 33.75
N PHE A 23 -4.54 -23.48 33.30
CA PHE A 23 -5.41 -24.53 33.84
C PHE A 23 -4.83 -25.94 33.64
N ILE A 24 -4.27 -26.22 32.47
CA ILE A 24 -3.60 -27.50 32.18
C ILE A 24 -2.40 -27.73 33.10
N VAL A 25 -1.56 -26.69 33.27
CA VAL A 25 -0.36 -26.78 34.13
C VAL A 25 -0.73 -27.04 35.59
N VAL A 26 -1.75 -26.35 36.12
CA VAL A 26 -2.22 -26.56 37.50
C VAL A 26 -2.73 -27.99 37.70
N ILE A 27 -3.53 -28.52 36.78
CA ILE A 27 -4.00 -29.92 36.84
C ILE A 27 -2.82 -30.90 36.83
N PHE A 28 -1.80 -30.64 36.02
CA PHE A 28 -0.60 -31.47 35.95
C PHE A 28 0.19 -31.45 37.27
N LEU A 29 0.40 -30.27 37.86
CA LEU A 29 1.09 -30.12 39.15
C LEU A 29 0.35 -30.81 40.29
N LEU A 30 -0.98 -30.72 40.34
CA LEU A 30 -1.81 -31.40 41.34
C LEU A 30 -1.67 -32.93 41.25
N LYS A 31 -1.58 -33.48 40.01
CA LYS A 31 -1.33 -34.92 39.80
C LYS A 31 0.05 -35.34 40.30
N LEU A 32 1.09 -34.53 40.05
CA LEU A 32 2.45 -34.82 40.53
C LEU A 32 2.56 -34.77 42.05
N TYR A 33 1.94 -33.77 42.69
CA TYR A 33 1.94 -33.65 44.16
C TYR A 33 1.31 -34.86 44.82
N LYS A 34 0.17 -35.34 44.29
CA LYS A 34 -0.50 -36.55 44.81
C LYS A 34 0.35 -37.82 44.65
N SER A 35 1.32 -37.83 43.74
CA SER A 35 2.18 -38.99 43.45
C SER A 35 3.44 -39.07 44.33
N TYR A 36 3.85 -38.00 45.02
CA TYR A 36 5.10 -37.95 45.78
C TYR A 36 4.85 -37.76 47.30
N ASN A 37 5.29 -38.74 48.11
CA ASN A 37 5.30 -38.64 49.58
C ASN A 37 6.48 -37.77 50.06
N LEU A 38 6.24 -36.47 50.29
CA LEU A 38 7.26 -35.45 50.59
C LEU A 38 7.68 -35.38 52.08
N THR A 39 7.53 -36.46 52.86
CA THR A 39 7.60 -36.42 54.34
C THR A 39 8.98 -36.68 54.96
N LYS A 40 10.09 -36.63 54.20
CA LYS A 40 11.42 -37.08 54.67
C LYS A 40 12.56 -36.03 54.70
N ILE A 41 12.30 -34.74 54.56
CA ILE A 41 13.35 -33.71 54.29
C ILE A 41 13.68 -32.77 55.47
N THR A 42 13.09 -32.92 56.66
CA THR A 42 13.20 -31.89 57.72
C THR A 42 13.57 -32.47 59.09
N ASN A 43 14.86 -32.76 59.33
CA ASN A 43 15.34 -33.20 60.65
C ASN A 43 16.24 -32.17 61.38
N ASP A 44 16.55 -31.01 60.78
CA ASP A 44 17.14 -29.85 61.50
C ASP A 44 16.56 -28.53 60.96
N PRO A 45 15.70 -27.85 61.72
CA PRO A 45 15.03 -26.61 61.32
C PRO A 45 15.97 -25.44 61.01
N THR A 46 17.12 -25.35 61.69
CA THR A 46 18.04 -24.21 61.58
C THR A 46 18.88 -24.28 60.30
N THR A 47 19.46 -25.45 60.04
CA THR A 47 20.19 -25.72 58.80
C THR A 47 19.27 -25.66 57.58
N PHE A 48 18.02 -26.14 57.71
CA PHE A 48 17.01 -26.01 56.67
C PHE A 48 16.67 -24.55 56.36
N SER A 49 16.54 -23.70 57.38
CA SER A 49 16.24 -22.27 57.22
C SER A 49 17.37 -21.53 56.48
N VAL A 50 18.64 -21.75 56.84
CA VAL A 50 19.79 -21.09 56.18
C VAL A 50 19.92 -21.53 54.73
N ILE A 51 19.80 -22.84 54.46
CA ILE A 51 19.83 -23.39 53.10
C ILE A 51 18.67 -22.85 52.27
N ALA A 52 17.46 -22.74 52.85
CA ALA A 52 16.30 -22.18 52.17
C ALA A 52 16.48 -20.69 51.83
N THR A 53 17.04 -19.88 52.72
CA THR A 53 17.32 -18.45 52.46
C THR A 53 18.38 -18.26 51.37
N LEU A 54 19.47 -19.04 51.39
CA LEU A 54 20.50 -19.01 50.35
C LEU A 54 19.95 -19.44 48.99
N LEU A 55 19.17 -20.52 48.94
CA LEU A 55 18.50 -20.96 47.70
C LEU A 55 17.51 -19.92 47.20
N GLY A 56 16.71 -19.32 48.08
CA GLY A 56 15.77 -18.26 47.74
C GLY A 56 16.48 -17.04 47.14
N ALA A 57 17.61 -16.62 47.70
CA ALA A 57 18.40 -15.50 47.20
C ALA A 57 19.03 -15.79 45.82
N VAL A 58 19.60 -17.00 45.64
CA VAL A 58 20.18 -17.41 44.34
C VAL A 58 19.10 -17.51 43.27
N ILE A 59 17.97 -18.17 43.59
CA ILE A 59 16.84 -18.29 42.68
C ILE A 59 16.27 -16.91 42.33
N GLY A 60 16.04 -16.05 43.34
CA GLY A 60 15.58 -14.68 43.14
C GLY A 60 16.51 -13.86 42.26
N GLY A 61 17.83 -13.92 42.51
CA GLY A 61 18.83 -13.22 41.70
C GLY A 61 18.87 -13.68 40.24
N VAL A 62 18.80 -15.00 40.00
CA VAL A 62 18.71 -15.56 38.64
C VAL A 62 17.42 -15.14 37.93
N PHE A 63 16.27 -15.20 38.62
CA PHE A 63 14.99 -14.75 38.04
C PHE A 63 14.99 -13.25 37.74
N THR A 64 15.56 -12.41 38.60
CA THR A 64 15.69 -10.97 38.36
C THR A 64 16.57 -10.68 37.14
N LEU A 65 17.71 -11.35 37.02
CA LEU A 65 18.61 -11.17 35.87
C LEU A 65 17.97 -11.65 34.56
N LEU A 66 17.37 -12.83 34.55
CA LEU A 66 16.66 -13.36 33.38
C LEU A 66 15.46 -12.47 33.01
N GLY A 67 14.73 -11.99 34.01
CA GLY A 67 13.63 -11.05 33.85
C GLY A 67 14.08 -9.74 33.22
N SER A 68 15.16 -9.14 33.73
CA SER A 68 15.74 -7.89 33.20
C SER A 68 16.19 -8.04 31.74
N ILE A 69 16.92 -9.12 31.41
CA ILE A 69 17.35 -9.38 30.02
C ILE A 69 16.14 -9.58 29.10
N TRP A 70 15.11 -10.29 29.55
CA TRP A 70 13.89 -10.52 28.77
C TRP A 70 13.12 -9.23 28.52
N VAL A 71 12.92 -8.40 29.55
CA VAL A 71 12.25 -7.09 29.44
C VAL A 71 13.02 -6.19 28.48
N ASN A 72 14.34 -6.06 28.66
CA ASN A 72 15.17 -5.20 27.81
C ASN A 72 15.15 -5.66 26.34
N LYS A 73 15.29 -6.97 26.07
CA LYS A 73 15.16 -7.51 24.70
C LYS A 73 13.78 -7.24 24.10
N ARG A 74 12.73 -7.31 24.90
CA ARG A 74 11.35 -7.03 24.45
C ARG A 74 11.16 -5.55 24.13
N GLU A 75 11.67 -4.65 24.96
CA GLU A 75 11.62 -3.20 24.75
C GLU A 75 12.39 -2.79 23.50
N GLN A 76 13.64 -3.23 23.35
CA GLN A 76 14.43 -2.96 22.14
C GLN A 76 13.72 -3.44 20.88
N LYS A 77 13.13 -4.64 20.92
CA LYS A 77 12.35 -5.17 19.82
C LYS A 77 11.09 -4.35 19.55
N SER A 78 10.44 -3.83 20.59
CA SER A 78 9.28 -2.94 20.47
C SER A 78 9.68 -1.65 19.75
N VAL A 79 10.68 -0.94 20.27
CA VAL A 79 11.19 0.32 19.70
C VAL A 79 11.58 0.12 18.23
N TYR A 80 12.31 -0.95 17.92
CA TYR A 80 12.69 -1.26 16.55
C TYR A 80 11.48 -1.47 15.62
N ASN A 81 10.50 -2.26 16.04
CA ASN A 81 9.32 -2.51 15.19
C ASN A 81 8.43 -1.28 15.03
N LEU A 82 8.30 -0.47 16.08
CA LEU A 82 7.56 0.80 16.02
C LEU A 82 8.25 1.80 15.09
N ARG A 83 9.57 1.92 15.17
CA ARG A 83 10.37 2.70 14.23
C ARG A 83 10.11 2.23 12.80
N ARG A 84 10.18 0.92 12.54
CA ARG A 84 9.93 0.35 11.20
C ARG A 84 8.52 0.67 10.68
N LYS A 85 7.49 0.58 11.54
CA LYS A 85 6.13 1.02 11.20
C LYS A 85 6.13 2.47 10.73
N ASN A 86 6.72 3.36 11.53
CA ASN A 86 6.66 4.80 11.31
C ASN A 86 7.50 5.29 10.12
N ILE A 87 8.61 4.62 9.78
CA ILE A 87 9.53 5.09 8.73
C ILE A 87 9.41 4.33 7.40
N ILE A 88 8.72 3.19 7.39
CA ILE A 88 8.51 2.35 6.19
C ILE A 88 7.03 2.21 5.89
N TYR A 89 6.27 1.60 6.80
CA TYR A 89 4.93 1.13 6.47
C TYR A 89 3.91 2.25 6.43
N SER A 90 3.88 3.13 7.43
CA SER A 90 2.95 4.25 7.49
C SER A 90 3.16 5.22 6.31
N PRO A 91 4.38 5.69 5.99
CA PRO A 91 4.57 6.59 4.85
C PRO A 91 4.14 5.99 3.50
N LEU A 92 4.41 4.70 3.27
CA LEU A 92 3.94 3.99 2.07
C LEU A 92 2.40 3.88 2.06
N TYR A 93 1.81 3.50 3.19
CA TYR A 93 0.36 3.34 3.30
C TYR A 93 -0.37 4.66 3.06
N ASP A 94 0.10 5.73 3.70
CA ASP A 94 -0.50 7.07 3.61
C ASP A 94 -0.38 7.63 2.18
N GLU A 95 0.77 7.43 1.51
CA GLU A 95 0.96 7.80 0.10
C GLU A 95 -0.04 7.06 -0.81
N LEU A 96 -0.12 5.74 -0.71
CA LEU A 96 -1.00 4.93 -1.57
C LEU A 96 -2.49 5.20 -1.31
N ILE A 97 -2.89 5.43 -0.06
CA ILE A 97 -4.26 5.81 0.28
C ILE A 97 -4.58 7.21 -0.24
N ASN A 98 -3.68 8.18 -0.06
CA ASN A 98 -3.87 9.52 -0.58
C ASN A 98 -4.04 9.51 -2.10
N ILE A 99 -3.20 8.76 -2.82
CA ILE A 99 -3.33 8.60 -4.28
C ILE A 99 -4.70 8.01 -4.63
N LYS A 100 -5.11 6.92 -3.98
CA LYS A 100 -6.37 6.24 -4.27
C LYS A 100 -7.59 7.13 -4.01
N CYS A 101 -7.67 7.70 -2.81
CA CYS A 101 -8.88 8.37 -2.33
C CYS A 101 -8.94 9.87 -2.67
N ASN A 102 -7.81 10.56 -2.79
CA ASN A 102 -7.83 12.02 -2.99
C ASN A 102 -7.41 12.44 -4.39
N ILE A 103 -6.50 11.69 -5.02
CA ILE A 103 -5.94 12.04 -6.33
C ILE A 103 -6.75 11.38 -7.45
N LEU A 104 -6.86 10.05 -7.46
CA LEU A 104 -7.51 9.30 -8.52
C LEU A 104 -9.04 9.45 -8.54
N GLU A 105 -9.66 9.83 -7.43
CA GLU A 105 -11.08 10.22 -7.43
C GLU A 105 -11.32 11.50 -8.23
N LYS A 106 -10.36 12.43 -8.24
CA LYS A 106 -10.45 13.72 -8.96
C LYS A 106 -9.85 13.68 -10.35
N ASN A 107 -8.89 12.77 -10.59
CA ASN A 107 -8.14 12.64 -11.83
C ASN A 107 -8.11 11.16 -12.25
N GLN A 108 -9.24 10.69 -12.76
CA GLN A 108 -9.35 9.34 -13.29
C GLN A 108 -8.55 9.23 -14.58
N TYR A 109 -7.80 8.15 -14.72
CA TYR A 109 -6.83 7.99 -15.81
C TYR A 109 -5.88 9.19 -15.90
N PRO A 110 -4.94 9.35 -14.96
CA PRO A 110 -4.02 10.49 -14.95
C PRO A 110 -3.00 10.45 -16.08
N GLY A 111 -2.90 11.53 -16.86
CA GLY A 111 -1.93 11.66 -17.97
C GLY A 111 -0.47 11.75 -17.52
N TYR A 112 -0.26 12.12 -16.26
CA TYR A 112 1.05 12.29 -15.67
C TYR A 112 1.12 11.56 -14.34
N ILE A 113 2.23 10.86 -14.10
CA ILE A 113 2.54 10.15 -12.86
C ILE A 113 4.00 10.45 -12.54
N ASP A 114 4.27 10.91 -11.32
CA ASP A 114 5.62 11.21 -10.85
C ASP A 114 6.12 10.08 -9.94
N PHE A 115 7.40 9.75 -10.03
CA PHE A 115 8.11 8.84 -9.11
C PHE A 115 9.01 9.63 -8.12
N GLY A 116 8.78 10.93 -8.02
CA GLY A 116 9.43 11.84 -7.10
C GLY A 116 8.44 12.63 -6.25
N ILE A 117 9.00 13.56 -5.46
CA ILE A 117 8.22 14.59 -4.79
C ILE A 117 8.27 15.83 -5.68
N GLY A 118 7.10 16.28 -6.13
CA GLY A 118 6.96 17.44 -7.00
C GLY A 118 5.85 18.38 -6.52
N GLN A 119 5.81 19.57 -7.11
CA GLN A 119 4.65 20.45 -6.91
C GLN A 119 3.41 19.82 -7.55
N GLN A 120 2.26 19.93 -6.87
CA GLN A 120 1.00 19.50 -7.43
C GLN A 120 0.51 20.49 -8.49
N THR A 121 -0.15 19.95 -9.51
CA THR A 121 -0.83 20.71 -10.57
C THR A 121 -2.26 21.07 -10.13
N ILE A 122 -2.94 21.92 -10.89
CA ILE A 122 -4.35 22.29 -10.63
C ILE A 122 -5.23 21.04 -10.55
N ILE A 123 -5.10 20.16 -11.54
CA ILE A 123 -5.62 18.79 -11.46
C ILE A 123 -4.55 17.96 -10.76
N PRO A 124 -4.81 17.39 -9.58
CA PRO A 124 -3.79 16.67 -8.84
C PRO A 124 -3.34 15.41 -9.58
N HIS A 125 -2.07 15.06 -9.48
CA HIS A 125 -1.51 13.87 -10.13
C HIS A 125 -0.85 12.91 -9.12
N PRO A 126 -0.81 11.59 -9.42
CA PRO A 126 -0.18 10.62 -8.54
C PRO A 126 1.32 10.85 -8.42
N GLN A 127 1.82 10.82 -7.18
CA GLN A 127 3.24 10.93 -6.87
C GLN A 127 3.67 9.76 -6.00
N TYR A 128 4.52 8.90 -6.54
CA TYR A 128 5.03 7.69 -5.90
C TYR A 128 6.47 7.90 -5.46
N SER A 129 6.66 8.48 -4.28
CA SER A 129 7.98 8.88 -3.79
C SER A 129 8.51 8.00 -2.65
N ALA A 130 7.60 7.42 -1.86
CA ALA A 130 7.97 6.77 -0.61
C ALA A 130 8.73 5.47 -0.86
N TRP A 131 8.33 4.69 -1.86
CA TRP A 131 9.01 3.44 -2.19
C TRP A 131 10.41 3.66 -2.74
N ASP A 132 10.59 4.59 -3.68
CA ASP A 132 11.90 4.89 -4.24
C ASP A 132 12.87 5.41 -3.17
N ARG A 133 12.40 6.27 -2.26
CA ARG A 133 13.20 6.69 -1.10
C ARG A 133 13.61 5.52 -0.21
N ILE A 134 12.72 4.56 0.03
CA ILE A 134 13.02 3.36 0.84
C ILE A 134 14.01 2.45 0.11
N LYS A 135 13.86 2.27 -1.21
CA LYS A 135 14.72 1.43 -2.04
C LYS A 135 16.15 1.95 -2.10
N ASN A 136 16.32 3.27 -2.05
CA ASN A 136 17.61 3.95 -2.14
C ASN A 136 18.37 4.04 -0.81
N ASP A 137 17.84 3.51 0.31
CA ASP A 137 18.53 3.55 1.59
C ASP A 137 18.49 2.23 2.38
N THR A 138 19.11 2.25 3.58
CA THR A 138 19.26 1.05 4.42
C THR A 138 17.92 0.48 4.89
N ARG A 139 16.82 1.25 4.89
CA ARG A 139 15.48 0.77 5.27
C ARG A 139 15.03 -0.36 4.36
N TYR A 140 15.47 -0.40 3.10
CA TYR A 140 15.15 -1.49 2.19
C TYR A 140 15.48 -2.87 2.75
N LEU A 141 16.56 -2.99 3.54
CA LEU A 141 16.96 -4.26 4.18
C LEU A 141 15.94 -4.75 5.22
N GLU A 142 15.16 -3.83 5.80
CA GLU A 142 14.17 -4.12 6.85
C GLU A 142 12.78 -4.46 6.28
N VAL A 143 12.57 -4.21 4.98
CA VAL A 143 11.31 -4.45 4.29
C VAL A 143 11.11 -5.97 4.07
N PRO A 144 9.97 -6.54 4.47
CA PRO A 144 9.65 -7.94 4.20
C PRO A 144 9.56 -8.22 2.70
N LEU A 145 10.09 -9.38 2.26
CA LEU A 145 10.06 -9.79 0.84
C LEU A 145 8.66 -9.71 0.21
N LEU A 146 7.63 -10.12 0.96
CA LEU A 146 6.24 -10.03 0.51
C LEU A 146 5.82 -8.60 0.10
N LEU A 147 6.28 -7.58 0.83
CA LEU A 147 5.99 -6.19 0.51
C LEU A 147 6.86 -5.72 -0.67
N LYS A 148 8.13 -6.10 -0.72
CA LYS A 148 9.03 -5.80 -1.85
C LYS A 148 8.41 -6.28 -3.18
N ASP A 149 8.05 -7.56 -3.25
CA ASP A 149 7.50 -8.17 -4.45
C ASP A 149 6.20 -7.49 -4.89
N GLN A 150 5.36 -7.08 -3.93
CA GLN A 150 4.11 -6.39 -4.23
C GLN A 150 4.35 -4.96 -4.76
N MET A 151 5.31 -4.23 -4.17
CA MET A 151 5.64 -2.88 -4.61
C MET A 151 6.28 -2.88 -6.00
N GLU A 152 7.15 -3.85 -6.31
CA GLU A 152 7.72 -3.96 -7.67
C GLU A 152 6.62 -4.25 -8.71
N LYS A 153 5.66 -5.14 -8.42
CA LYS A 153 4.51 -5.38 -9.31
C LYS A 153 3.68 -4.12 -9.56
N LEU A 154 3.44 -3.32 -8.52
CA LEU A 154 2.75 -2.04 -8.65
C LEU A 154 3.53 -1.10 -9.58
N TYR A 155 4.84 -0.94 -9.35
CA TYR A 155 5.70 -0.07 -10.14
C TYR A 155 5.82 -0.53 -11.60
N ASP A 156 5.84 -1.84 -11.85
CA ASP A 156 5.81 -2.39 -13.21
C ASP A 156 4.51 -2.04 -13.94
N LYS A 157 3.36 -2.12 -13.24
CA LYS A 157 2.07 -1.72 -13.82
C LYS A 157 1.97 -0.22 -14.07
N LEU A 158 2.54 0.61 -13.20
CA LEU A 158 2.64 2.05 -13.42
C LEU A 158 3.47 2.38 -14.67
N ARG A 159 4.63 1.72 -14.84
CA ARG A 159 5.47 1.88 -16.03
C ARG A 159 4.79 1.39 -17.30
N GLU A 160 4.13 0.23 -17.26
CA GLU A 160 3.34 -0.30 -18.37
C GLU A 160 2.22 0.69 -18.77
N TYR A 161 1.52 1.24 -17.78
CA TYR A 161 0.48 2.24 -18.00
C TYR A 161 1.00 3.49 -18.74
N ILE A 162 2.09 4.09 -18.23
CA ILE A 162 2.70 5.28 -18.85
C ILE A 162 3.15 4.97 -20.28
N SER A 163 3.79 3.81 -20.49
CA SER A 163 4.28 3.41 -21.83
C SER A 163 3.15 3.26 -22.84
N ILE A 164 2.08 2.54 -22.49
CA ILE A 164 0.95 2.31 -23.40
C ILE A 164 0.22 3.63 -23.67
N ARG A 165 0.12 4.48 -22.65
CA ARG A 165 -0.54 5.78 -22.78
C ARG A 165 0.16 6.68 -23.78
N ASN A 166 1.48 6.79 -23.71
CA ASN A 166 2.26 7.58 -24.67
C ASN A 166 2.02 7.12 -26.12
N SER A 167 1.95 5.81 -26.36
CA SER A 167 1.62 5.27 -27.67
C SER A 167 0.18 5.60 -28.10
N ALA A 168 -0.79 5.42 -27.21
CA ALA A 168 -2.19 5.72 -27.51
C ALA A 168 -2.42 7.22 -27.78
N ASN A 169 -1.69 8.11 -27.11
CA ASN A 169 -1.82 9.56 -27.31
C ASN A 169 -1.41 9.97 -28.73
N ALA A 170 -0.43 9.30 -29.33
CA ALA A 170 -0.08 9.50 -30.74
C ALA A 170 -1.23 9.07 -31.67
N GLU A 171 -1.81 7.89 -31.45
CA GLU A 171 -2.95 7.37 -32.23
C GLU A 171 -4.19 8.28 -32.11
N ILE A 172 -4.48 8.78 -30.91
CA ILE A 172 -5.60 9.70 -30.67
C ILE A 172 -5.41 10.98 -31.48
N LYS A 173 -4.19 11.54 -31.50
CA LYS A 173 -3.88 12.74 -32.29
C LYS A 173 -4.12 12.50 -33.79
N GLU A 174 -3.73 11.34 -34.31
CA GLU A 174 -3.98 10.97 -35.71
C GLU A 174 -5.47 10.88 -36.03
N ILE A 175 -6.27 10.27 -35.14
CA ILE A 175 -7.73 10.21 -35.29
C ILE A 175 -8.33 11.61 -35.29
N VAL A 176 -7.95 12.46 -34.34
CA VAL A 176 -8.47 13.83 -34.25
C VAL A 176 -8.16 14.60 -35.53
N ASN A 177 -6.91 14.57 -35.99
CA ASN A 177 -6.52 15.24 -37.24
C ASN A 177 -7.26 14.68 -38.46
N LYS A 178 -7.47 13.37 -38.53
CA LYS A 178 -8.26 12.73 -39.60
C LYS A 178 -9.71 13.23 -39.59
N VAL A 179 -10.35 13.28 -38.42
CA VAL A 179 -11.74 13.75 -38.29
C VAL A 179 -11.86 15.24 -38.63
N LEU A 180 -10.89 16.08 -38.25
CA LEU A 180 -10.86 17.50 -38.62
C LEU A 180 -10.84 17.66 -40.14
N VAL A 181 -9.92 16.98 -40.83
CA VAL A 181 -9.80 17.04 -42.30
C VAL A 181 -11.05 16.50 -43.00
N MET A 182 -11.64 15.41 -42.50
CA MET A 182 -12.90 14.86 -43.02
C MET A 182 -14.08 15.83 -42.94
N ASN A 183 -14.03 16.79 -42.02
CA ASN A 183 -15.05 17.83 -41.86
C ASN A 183 -14.62 19.19 -42.44
N GLY A 184 -13.57 19.22 -43.27
CA GLY A 184 -13.12 20.42 -43.98
C GLY A 184 -12.31 21.40 -43.11
N LEU A 185 -11.74 20.94 -42.00
CA LEU A 185 -10.92 21.75 -41.11
C LEU A 185 -9.44 21.40 -41.23
N GLU A 186 -8.59 22.36 -40.88
CA GLU A 186 -7.14 22.16 -40.81
C GLU A 186 -6.76 21.22 -39.64
N PRO A 187 -5.73 20.37 -39.81
CA PRO A 187 -5.16 19.60 -38.72
C PRO A 187 -4.72 20.47 -37.54
N SER A 188 -4.78 19.92 -36.33
CA SER A 188 -4.34 20.62 -35.12
C SER A 188 -2.81 20.73 -35.07
N THR A 189 -2.33 21.92 -34.70
CA THR A 189 -0.90 22.21 -34.46
C THR A 189 -0.44 21.85 -33.05
N ILE A 190 -1.36 21.50 -32.15
CA ILE A 190 -1.05 21.17 -30.76
C ILE A 190 -0.20 19.90 -30.71
N ILE A 191 1.00 20.01 -30.12
CA ILE A 191 1.98 18.92 -30.10
C ILE A 191 1.46 17.75 -29.26
N ASN A 192 1.02 18.03 -28.04
CA ASN A 192 0.58 17.09 -26.99
C ASN A 192 -0.94 16.87 -26.98
N LEU A 193 -1.60 16.98 -28.14
CA LEU A 193 -3.06 16.93 -28.24
C LEU A 193 -3.66 15.63 -27.66
N GLY A 194 -3.00 14.49 -27.90
CA GLY A 194 -3.43 13.23 -27.33
C GLY A 194 -3.34 13.20 -25.81
N ASP A 195 -2.31 13.82 -25.22
CA ASP A 195 -2.15 13.88 -23.75
C ASP A 195 -3.32 14.64 -23.12
N VAL A 196 -3.71 15.77 -23.72
CA VAL A 196 -4.83 16.61 -23.27
C VAL A 196 -6.15 15.85 -23.32
N LEU A 197 -6.44 15.17 -24.43
CA LEU A 197 -7.75 14.57 -24.68
C LEU A 197 -7.91 13.15 -24.13
N SER A 198 -6.80 12.42 -23.92
CA SER A 198 -6.85 10.99 -23.62
C SER A 198 -7.60 10.66 -22.33
N SER A 199 -7.48 11.50 -21.29
CA SER A 199 -8.18 11.29 -20.02
C SER A 199 -9.70 11.31 -20.23
N ASP A 200 -10.18 12.33 -20.93
CA ASP A 200 -11.61 12.57 -21.13
C ASP A 200 -12.22 11.49 -22.05
N ILE A 201 -11.50 11.13 -23.12
CA ILE A 201 -11.89 10.03 -24.02
C ILE A 201 -11.97 8.69 -23.26
N LEU A 202 -11.04 8.44 -22.33
CA LEU A 202 -11.04 7.20 -21.52
C LEU A 202 -12.24 7.14 -20.58
N GLN A 203 -12.63 8.27 -20.00
CA GLN A 203 -13.80 8.41 -19.12
C GLN A 203 -15.12 8.36 -19.90
N GLY A 204 -15.10 8.69 -21.19
CA GLY A 204 -16.27 8.65 -22.06
C GLY A 204 -17.26 9.78 -21.78
N GLU A 205 -16.79 10.87 -21.17
CA GLU A 205 -17.61 12.06 -20.94
C GLU A 205 -17.91 12.79 -22.25
N ASP A 206 -18.85 13.74 -22.22
CA ASP A 206 -19.21 14.61 -23.35
C ASP A 206 -18.03 15.58 -23.63
N VAL A 207 -16.93 15.03 -24.15
CA VAL A 207 -15.66 15.75 -24.29
C VAL A 207 -15.83 16.84 -25.33
N ASP A 208 -15.59 18.08 -24.92
CA ASP A 208 -15.57 19.22 -25.85
C ASP A 208 -14.21 19.33 -26.55
N ILE A 209 -13.87 18.27 -27.29
CA ILE A 209 -12.61 18.09 -28.03
C ILE A 209 -12.36 19.30 -28.94
N PHE A 210 -13.42 19.81 -29.53
CA PHE A 210 -13.36 20.98 -30.40
C PHE A 210 -12.89 22.24 -29.69
N ASN A 211 -13.42 22.53 -28.50
CA ASN A 211 -12.98 23.69 -27.73
C ASN A 211 -11.53 23.52 -27.28
N GLU A 212 -11.09 22.35 -26.83
CA GLU A 212 -9.68 22.10 -26.49
C GLU A 212 -8.70 22.40 -27.65
N ILE A 213 -9.13 22.18 -28.89
CA ILE A 213 -8.32 22.47 -30.09
C ILE A 213 -8.34 23.96 -30.46
N TYR A 214 -9.47 24.65 -30.24
CA TYR A 214 -9.74 25.99 -30.79
C TYR A 214 -9.92 27.12 -29.75
N ILE A 215 -9.73 26.87 -28.44
CA ILE A 215 -9.78 27.89 -27.36
C ILE A 215 -8.92 29.13 -27.67
N SER A 216 -7.87 28.99 -28.49
CA SER A 216 -6.94 30.07 -28.86
C SER A 216 -7.31 30.85 -30.13
N LYS A 217 -8.31 30.42 -30.92
CA LYS A 217 -8.72 31.14 -32.14
C LYS A 217 -9.99 31.96 -31.86
N GLU A 218 -9.81 33.21 -31.45
CA GLU A 218 -10.86 34.21 -31.51
C GLU A 218 -11.53 34.16 -32.90
N ASN A 219 -12.85 33.95 -32.93
CA ASN A 219 -13.71 33.98 -34.13
C ASN A 219 -13.73 32.74 -35.05
N CYS A 220 -13.80 31.52 -34.52
CA CYS A 220 -14.35 30.40 -35.32
C CYS A 220 -15.88 30.43 -35.31
N ASN A 221 -16.49 30.95 -36.39
CA ASN A 221 -17.94 30.95 -36.60
C ASN A 221 -18.44 29.55 -37.02
N ILE A 222 -18.21 28.56 -36.15
CA ILE A 222 -18.50 27.14 -36.41
C ILE A 222 -19.81 26.78 -35.71
N SER A 223 -20.70 26.08 -36.42
CA SER A 223 -22.00 25.72 -35.87
C SER A 223 -21.84 24.71 -34.72
N LYS A 224 -22.66 24.88 -33.67
CA LYS A 224 -22.72 23.94 -32.53
C LYS A 224 -23.01 22.50 -32.97
N GLU A 225 -23.72 22.33 -34.07
CA GLU A 225 -24.02 21.02 -34.67
C GLU A 225 -22.78 20.35 -35.25
N LEU A 226 -21.90 21.11 -35.91
CA LEU A 226 -20.65 20.59 -36.46
C LEU A 226 -19.68 20.19 -35.34
N VAL A 227 -19.62 20.97 -34.26
CA VAL A 227 -18.83 20.64 -33.05
C VAL A 227 -19.27 19.30 -32.47
N LYS A 228 -20.58 19.14 -32.22
CA LYS A 228 -21.12 17.87 -31.69
C LYS A 228 -20.85 16.68 -32.60
N LYS A 229 -20.97 16.88 -33.92
CA LYS A 229 -20.68 15.84 -34.92
C LYS A 229 -19.21 15.41 -34.85
N ILE A 230 -18.28 16.34 -34.78
CA ILE A 230 -16.83 16.06 -34.69
C ILE A 230 -16.52 15.31 -33.39
N ASN A 231 -17.01 15.80 -32.24
CA ASN A 231 -16.73 15.17 -30.94
C ASN A 231 -17.22 13.71 -30.93
N LEU A 232 -18.43 13.43 -31.43
CA LEU A 232 -18.97 12.07 -31.56
C LEU A 232 -18.15 11.19 -32.50
N GLN A 233 -17.70 11.73 -33.64
CA GLN A 233 -16.87 10.96 -34.59
C GLN A 233 -15.52 10.58 -33.99
N VAL A 234 -14.86 11.52 -33.30
CA VAL A 234 -13.60 11.23 -32.59
C VAL A 234 -13.84 10.18 -31.51
N LEU A 235 -14.87 10.34 -30.68
CA LEU A 235 -15.16 9.42 -29.58
C LEU A 235 -15.42 7.99 -30.08
N ASN A 236 -16.19 7.83 -31.16
CA ASN A 236 -16.48 6.52 -31.73
C ASN A 236 -15.21 5.85 -32.28
N LEU A 237 -14.45 6.57 -33.12
CA LEU A 237 -13.22 6.03 -33.71
C LEU A 237 -12.14 5.75 -32.65
N ALA A 238 -12.03 6.61 -31.63
CA ALA A 238 -11.10 6.42 -30.54
C ALA A 238 -11.49 5.19 -29.69
N ASN A 239 -12.77 4.98 -29.39
CA ASN A 239 -13.21 3.81 -28.61
C ASN A 239 -12.97 2.46 -29.31
N GLU A 240 -12.83 2.45 -30.63
CA GLU A 240 -12.45 1.26 -31.40
C GLU A 240 -10.95 0.95 -31.32
N LEU A 241 -10.12 1.88 -30.82
CA LEU A 241 -8.68 1.65 -30.69
C LEU A 241 -8.37 0.57 -29.64
N SER A 242 -7.60 -0.44 -30.08
CA SER A 242 -7.08 -1.47 -29.18
C SER A 242 -6.22 -0.88 -28.07
N SER A 243 -5.48 0.21 -28.36
CA SER A 243 -4.61 0.91 -27.41
C SER A 243 -5.40 1.54 -26.26
N LEU A 244 -6.56 2.16 -26.51
CA LEU A 244 -7.44 2.70 -25.46
C LEU A 244 -8.03 1.61 -24.57
N ASN A 245 -8.45 0.49 -25.16
CA ASN A 245 -8.91 -0.67 -24.39
C ASN A 245 -7.80 -1.29 -23.53
N ASN A 246 -6.56 -1.30 -24.04
CA ASN A 246 -5.39 -1.72 -23.28
C ASN A 246 -5.10 -0.78 -22.10
N ILE A 247 -5.23 0.55 -22.27
CA ILE A 247 -5.08 1.50 -21.15
C ILE A 247 -6.10 1.19 -20.06
N ARG A 248 -7.38 1.02 -20.41
CA ARG A 248 -8.45 0.68 -19.44
C ARG A 248 -8.11 -0.60 -18.67
N ARG A 249 -7.67 -1.64 -19.37
CA ARG A 249 -7.25 -2.92 -18.76
C ARG A 249 -6.08 -2.72 -17.79
N VAL A 250 -5.03 -2.02 -18.20
CA VAL A 250 -3.82 -1.82 -17.39
C VAL A 250 -4.10 -0.92 -16.19
N TYR A 251 -4.96 0.10 -16.35
CA TYR A 251 -5.43 0.93 -15.25
C TYR A 251 -6.12 0.10 -14.17
N ILE A 252 -7.03 -0.81 -14.54
CA ILE A 252 -7.68 -1.72 -13.59
C ILE A 252 -6.65 -2.60 -12.88
N LEU A 253 -5.67 -3.14 -13.61
CA LEU A 253 -4.60 -3.95 -13.00
C LEU A 253 -3.73 -3.14 -12.04
N TRP A 254 -3.38 -1.91 -12.39
CA TRP A 254 -2.69 -0.99 -11.49
C TRP A 254 -3.50 -0.82 -10.19
N MET A 255 -4.79 -0.48 -10.29
CA MET A 255 -5.65 -0.32 -9.11
C MET A 255 -5.67 -1.58 -8.23
N GLN A 256 -5.72 -2.77 -8.84
CA GLN A 256 -5.67 -4.04 -8.11
C GLN A 256 -4.34 -4.27 -7.39
N GLU A 257 -3.21 -3.96 -8.02
CA GLU A 257 -1.90 -4.11 -7.39
C GLU A 257 -1.68 -3.08 -6.26
N GLN A 258 -2.22 -1.87 -6.41
CA GLN A 258 -2.23 -0.85 -5.35
C GLN A 258 -3.07 -1.29 -4.15
N ASP A 259 -4.25 -1.87 -4.38
CA ASP A 259 -5.12 -2.37 -3.32
C ASP A 259 -4.48 -3.52 -2.53
N LYS A 260 -3.78 -4.42 -3.22
CA LYS A 260 -3.00 -5.48 -2.57
C LYS A 260 -1.85 -4.91 -1.72
N ALA A 261 -1.16 -3.88 -2.22
CA ALA A 261 -0.10 -3.20 -1.47
C ALA A 261 -0.64 -2.54 -0.20
N ILE A 262 -1.75 -1.79 -0.32
CA ILE A 262 -2.47 -1.18 0.80
C ILE A 262 -2.90 -2.25 1.82
N GLU A 263 -3.45 -3.38 1.38
CA GLU A 263 -3.85 -4.47 2.28
C GLU A 263 -2.65 -5.01 3.06
N ILE A 264 -1.53 -5.32 2.38
CA ILE A 264 -0.31 -5.83 3.04
C ILE A 264 0.21 -4.83 4.07
N LEU A 265 0.31 -3.55 3.72
CA LEU A 265 0.76 -2.49 4.61
C LEU A 265 -0.16 -2.37 5.83
N SER A 266 -1.48 -2.36 5.63
CA SER A 266 -2.46 -2.29 6.71
C SER A 266 -2.30 -3.44 7.71
N LEU A 267 -2.04 -4.67 7.22
CA LEU A 267 -1.84 -5.84 8.06
C LEU A 267 -0.51 -5.78 8.82
N LEU A 268 0.57 -5.29 8.19
CA LEU A 268 1.86 -5.11 8.84
C LEU A 268 1.80 -4.06 9.95
N ILE A 269 1.14 -2.94 9.68
CA ILE A 269 0.88 -1.87 10.67
C ILE A 269 0.07 -2.44 11.83
N LYS A 270 -1.03 -3.14 11.54
CA LYS A 270 -1.91 -3.74 12.56
C LYS A 270 -1.20 -4.79 13.42
N GLU A 271 -0.35 -5.65 12.83
CA GLU A 271 0.45 -6.63 13.60
C GLU A 271 1.35 -5.90 14.61
N ILE A 272 1.99 -4.80 14.21
CA ILE A 272 2.88 -4.03 15.09
C ILE A 272 2.09 -3.33 16.19
N MET A 273 1.02 -2.62 15.84
CA MET A 273 0.19 -1.90 16.83
C MET A 273 -0.35 -2.84 17.89
N GLN A 274 -0.92 -3.98 17.48
CA GLN A 274 -1.43 -4.97 18.45
C GLN A 274 -0.32 -5.51 19.35
N LYS A 275 0.86 -5.78 18.78
CA LYS A 275 1.94 -6.45 19.51
C LYS A 275 2.70 -5.55 20.48
N TYR A 276 2.76 -4.25 20.17
CA TYR A 276 3.70 -3.33 20.80
C TYR A 276 3.06 -2.06 21.36
N GLU A 277 1.84 -1.68 20.93
CA GLU A 277 1.09 -0.51 21.44
C GLU A 277 -0.13 -0.90 22.30
N GLY A 278 -0.49 -2.19 22.43
CA GLY A 278 -1.68 -2.65 23.18
C GLY A 278 -1.53 -3.90 24.06
#